data_AF-A0A257GXY4-F1
#
_entry.id   AF-A0A257GXY4-F1
#
_cell.length_a   1.000
_cell.length_b   1.000
_cell.length_c   1.000
_cell.angle_alpha   90.00
_cell.angle_beta   90.00
_cell.angle_gamma   90.00
#
_symmetry.space_group_name_H-M   'P 1'
#
loop_
_entity.id
_entity.type
_entity.pdbx_description
1 polymer ?
#
loop_
_entity_poly.entity_id
_entity_poly.type
_entity_poly.pdbx_seq_one_letter_code
_entity_poly.pdbx_strand_id
1 'polypeptide(L)' 'MQPSKSAYQRILLKLSGEALMGDDQFGINRDTIVRMVDEIAEVTRLGVEV' A
#
# COMPACT_ATOMS: atom_id res chain seq x y z
N MET A 1 13.33 5.52 20.64
CA MET A 1 12.05 4.77 20.56
C MET A 1 12.37 3.51 19.79
N GLN A 2 12.16 2.31 20.34
CA GLN A 2 12.37 1.10 19.54
C GLN A 2 11.31 1.08 18.43
N PRO A 3 11.66 0.80 17.17
CA PRO A 3 10.66 0.65 16.12
C PRO A 3 9.72 -0.48 16.53
N SER A 4 8.42 -0.20 16.58
CA SER A 4 7.44 -1.23 16.90
C SER A 4 7.54 -2.32 15.85
N LYS A 5 7.84 -3.54 16.29
CA LYS A 5 7.83 -4.72 15.42
C LYS A 5 6.45 -4.85 14.76
N SER A 6 6.40 -5.10 13.46
CA SER A 6 5.13 -5.33 12.76
C SER A 6 4.37 -6.49 13.41
N ALA A 7 3.04 -6.38 13.47
CA ALA A 7 2.20 -7.44 14.02
C ALA A 7 2.22 -8.71 13.15
N TYR A 8 2.48 -8.56 11.84
CA TYR A 8 2.47 -9.64 10.84
C TYR A 8 3.80 -9.67 10.07
N GLN A 9 4.24 -10.88 9.71
CA GLN A 9 5.41 -11.11 8.85
C GLN A 9 5.05 -11.17 7.38
N ARG A 10 3.85 -11.69 7.06
CA ARG A 10 3.31 -11.77 5.70
C ARG A 10 1.83 -11.41 5.70
N ILE A 11 1.40 -10.66 4.70
CA ILE A 11 -0.01 -10.33 4.45
C ILE A 11 -0.37 -10.65 3.00
N LEU A 12 -1.66 -10.56 2.69
CA LEU A 12 -2.16 -10.47 1.32
C LEU A 12 -2.86 -9.13 1.22
N LEU A 13 -2.25 -8.18 0.51
CA LEU A 13 -2.85 -6.87 0.33
C LEU A 13 -3.80 -6.87 -0.89
N LYS A 14 -5.10 -6.87 -0.61
CA LYS A 14 -6.13 -6.71 -1.65
C LYS A 14 -6.47 -5.23 -1.80
N LEU A 15 -6.33 -4.73 -3.03
CA LEU A 15 -6.80 -3.40 -3.42
C LEU A 15 -8.10 -3.53 -4.23
N SER A 16 -9.08 -2.65 -4.01
CA SER A 16 -10.29 -2.58 -4.85
C SER A 16 -10.02 -1.69 -6.07
N GLY A 17 -10.79 -1.88 -7.15
CA GLY A 17 -10.63 -1.05 -8.36
C GLY A 17 -10.95 0.42 -8.08
N GLU A 18 -11.95 0.68 -7.24
CA GLU A 18 -12.34 2.02 -6.79
C GLU A 18 -11.20 2.71 -6.03
N ALA A 19 -10.41 1.96 -5.25
CA ALA A 19 -9.25 2.50 -4.55
C ALA A 19 -8.15 2.97 -5.52
N LEU A 20 -8.05 2.35 -6.72
CA LEU A 20 -7.09 2.75 -7.76
C LEU A 20 -7.56 3.97 -8.56
N MET A 21 -8.85 4.28 -8.53
CA MET A 21 -9.45 5.40 -9.26
C MET A 21 -9.23 6.75 -8.56
N GLY A 22 -8.96 6.76 -7.25
CA GLY A 22 -8.83 8.01 -6.51
C GLY A 22 -10.09 8.88 -6.66
N ASP A 23 -9.91 10.13 -7.07
CA ASP A 23 -10.99 11.09 -7.31
C ASP A 23 -11.56 11.02 -8.75
N ASP A 24 -11.01 10.14 -9.61
CA ASP A 24 -11.48 10.00 -11.00
C ASP A 24 -12.75 9.15 -11.08
N GLN A 25 -13.61 9.45 -12.06
CA GLN A 25 -14.86 8.70 -12.27
C GLN A 25 -14.65 7.31 -12.87
N PHE A 26 -13.51 7.05 -13.51
CA PHE A 26 -13.14 5.75 -14.07
C PHE A 26 -11.63 5.67 -14.32
N GLY A 27 -11.11 4.44 -14.45
CA GLY A 27 -9.73 4.19 -14.87
C GLY A 27 -8.77 3.97 -13.70
N ILE A 28 -7.50 4.33 -13.90
CA ILE A 28 -6.44 4.20 -12.90
C ILE A 28 -5.82 5.57 -12.71
N ASN A 29 -5.92 6.10 -11.50
CA ASN A 29 -5.36 7.38 -11.14
C ASN A 29 -3.88 7.21 -10.75
N ARG A 30 -2.99 7.79 -11.55
CA ARG A 30 -1.55 7.61 -11.38
C ARG A 30 -1.05 8.12 -10.03
N ASP A 31 -1.54 9.27 -9.57
CA ASP A 31 -1.08 9.87 -8.32
C ASP A 31 -1.49 9.01 -7.11
N THR A 32 -2.69 8.44 -7.16
CA THR A 32 -3.18 7.48 -6.17
C THR A 32 -2.32 6.22 -6.14
N ILE A 33 -1.99 5.67 -7.31
CA ILE A 33 -1.10 4.49 -7.40
C ILE A 33 0.29 4.78 -6.84
N VAL A 34 0.90 5.91 -7.19
CA VAL A 34 2.25 6.26 -6.73
C VAL A 34 2.27 6.34 -5.20
N ARG A 35 1.29 7.02 -4.60
CA ARG A 35 1.18 7.11 -3.14
C ARG A 35 1.01 5.74 -2.48
N MET A 36 0.13 4.88 -3.01
CA MET A 36 -0.06 3.53 -2.49
C MET A 36 1.22 2.68 -2.58
N VAL A 37 1.96 2.78 -3.69
CA VAL A 37 3.21 2.05 -3.87
C VAL A 37 4.28 2.52 -2.87
N ASP A 38 4.36 3.83 -2.58
CA ASP A 38 5.28 4.37 -1.59
C ASP A 38 4.97 3.82 -0.18
N GLU A 39 3.68 3.79 0.20
CA GLU A 39 3.22 3.20 1.46
C GLU A 39 3.53 1.69 1.55
N ILE A 40 3.29 0.93 0.47
CA ILE A 40 3.62 -0.51 0.41
C ILE A 40 5.13 -0.72 0.53
N ALA A 41 5.92 0.10 -0.15
CA ALA A 41 7.37 0.01 -0.11
C ALA A 41 7.94 0.30 1.29
N GLU A 42 7.32 1.21 2.06
CA GLU A 42 7.65 1.40 3.47
C GLU A 42 7.41 0.14 4.29
N VAL A 43 6.25 -0.50 4.12
CA VAL A 43 5.91 -1.76 4.81
C VAL A 43 6.88 -2.88 4.45
N THR A 44 7.26 -3.01 3.18
CA THR A 44 8.26 -4.00 2.74
C THR A 44 9.65 -3.72 3.33
N ARG A 45 10.05 -2.44 3.46
CA ARG A 45 11.30 -2.05 4.13
C ARG A 45 11.33 -2.38 5.62
N LEU A 46 10.18 -2.51 6.26
CA LEU A 46 10.07 -3.02 7.63
C LEU A 46 10.25 -4.54 7.72
N GLY A 47 10.43 -5.23 6.58
CA GLY A 47 10.61 -6.68 6.50
C GLY A 47 9.30 -7.47 6.44
N VAL A 48 8.18 -6.81 6.16
CA VAL A 48 6.89 -7.49 5.93
C VAL A 48 6.79 -7.92 4.47
N GLU A 49 6.37 -9.15 4.25
CA GLU A 49 6.02 -9.67 2.93
C GLU A 49 4.58 -9.29 2.60
N VAL A 50 4.36 -8.62 1.47
CA VAL A 50 3.07 -8.06 1.06
C VAL A 50 2.50 -8.80 -0.13
#